data_AF-A0A7X8QXP7-F1
#
_entry.id   AF-A0A7X8QXP7-F1
#
_cell.length_a   1.000
_cell.length_b   1.000
_cell.length_c   1.000
_cell.angle_alpha   90.00
_cell.angle_beta   90.00
_cell.angle_gamma   90.00
#
_symmetry.space_group_name_H-M   'P 1'
#
loop_
_entity.id
_entity.type
_entity.pdbx_description
1 polymer ?
#
loop_
_entity_poly.entity_id
_entity_poly.type
_entity_poly.pdbx_seq_one_letter_code
_entity_poly.pdbx_strand_id
1 'polypeptide(L)'
;SAPASGHLELFAAASGDQITSTLDDQGHGTFTYYFLKGLTGGAATADGSLTAQGLYDYLKPKVQDAARRQNRDQTPDLQGTHGSMELLKSR
;
A
#
# COMPACT_ATOMS: atom_id res chain seq x y z
N SER A 1 -11.77 -29.87 14.08
CA SER A 1 -11.77 -28.41 13.88
C SER A 1 -11.06 -28.11 12.58
N ALA A 2 -11.72 -27.49 11.61
CA ALA A 2 -11.03 -26.99 10.42
C ALA A 2 -10.01 -25.91 10.87
N PRO A 3 -8.84 -25.78 10.22
CA PRO A 3 -7.93 -24.68 10.51
C PRO A 3 -8.70 -23.37 10.27
N ALA A 4 -8.45 -22.36 11.11
CA ALA A 4 -8.92 -21.01 10.80
C ALA A 4 -8.38 -20.64 9.41
N SER A 5 -9.27 -20.43 8.45
CA SER A 5 -8.91 -20.00 7.11
C SER A 5 -8.12 -18.70 7.22
N GLY A 6 -6.82 -18.74 6.96
CA GLY A 6 -5.99 -17.54 7.00
C GLY A 6 -6.41 -16.56 5.91
N HIS A 7 -6.53 -15.28 6.25
CA HIS A 7 -6.73 -14.21 5.27
C HIS A 7 -5.35 -13.73 4.81
N LEU A 8 -5.10 -13.79 3.50
CA LEU A 8 -3.86 -13.33 2.89
C LEU A 8 -4.18 -12.17 1.93
N GLU A 9 -3.52 -11.04 2.15
CA GLU A 9 -3.48 -9.89 1.25
C GLU A 9 -2.03 -9.67 0.82
N LEU A 10 -1.77 -9.59 -0.47
CA LEU A 10 -0.46 -9.37 -1.07
C LEU A 10 -0.40 -7.95 -1.64
N PHE A 11 0.51 -7.14 -1.13
CA PHE A 11 0.86 -5.86 -1.73
C PHE A 11 2.19 -5.97 -2.49
N ALA A 12 2.18 -5.62 -3.76
CA ALA A 12 3.38 -5.55 -4.58
C ALA A 12 3.74 -4.09 -4.89
N ALA A 13 5.02 -3.74 -4.82
CA ALA A 13 5.50 -2.37 -4.99
C ALA A 13 5.37 -1.84 -6.43
N ALA A 14 5.32 -2.73 -7.41
CA ALA A 14 5.32 -2.44 -8.83
C ALA A 14 4.75 -3.63 -9.63
N SER A 15 4.27 -3.42 -10.86
CA SER A 15 3.97 -4.51 -11.79
C SER A 15 5.25 -5.16 -12.31
N GLY A 16 5.14 -6.37 -12.89
CA GLY A 16 6.28 -7.24 -13.20
C GLY A 16 7.35 -6.66 -14.13
N ASP A 17 7.02 -5.65 -14.93
CA ASP A 17 7.89 -4.95 -15.89
C ASP A 17 8.40 -3.59 -15.38
N GLN A 18 7.99 -3.16 -14.19
CA GLN A 18 8.27 -1.82 -13.67
C GLN A 18 9.46 -1.80 -12.69
N ILE A 19 10.31 -0.79 -12.83
CA ILE A 19 11.48 -0.59 -11.98
C ILE A 19 11.06 0.21 -10.74
N THR A 20 11.26 -0.37 -9.55
CA THR A 20 11.02 0.33 -8.29
C THR A 20 12.03 1.46 -8.10
N SER A 21 11.55 2.62 -7.63
CA SER A 21 12.38 3.78 -7.35
C SER A 21 12.72 3.89 -5.85
N THR A 22 13.94 4.32 -5.56
CA THR A 22 14.33 4.81 -4.22
C THR A 22 14.03 6.31 -4.13
N LEU A 23 13.49 6.74 -2.98
CA LEU A 23 13.55 8.14 -2.57
C LEU A 23 14.84 8.27 -1.76
N ASP A 24 15.94 8.62 -2.43
CA ASP A 24 17.30 8.67 -1.86
C ASP A 24 17.36 9.50 -0.56
N ASP A 25 16.54 10.55 -0.43
CA ASP A 25 16.47 11.41 0.76
C ASP A 25 15.73 10.80 1.98
N GLN A 26 15.00 9.69 1.82
CA GLN A 26 14.12 9.14 2.88
C GLN A 26 14.54 7.73 3.35
N GLY A 27 15.65 7.19 2.82
CA GLY A 27 16.18 5.87 3.22
C GLY A 27 15.32 4.66 2.82
N HIS A 28 14.25 4.86 2.04
CA HIS A 28 13.30 3.82 1.64
C HIS A 28 12.87 3.96 0.17
N GLY A 29 12.40 2.84 -0.40
CA GLY A 29 11.71 2.86 -1.70
C GLY A 29 10.42 3.68 -1.64
N THR A 30 10.02 4.29 -2.77
CA THR A 30 8.80 5.11 -2.89
C THR A 30 7.56 4.40 -2.34
N PHE A 31 7.41 3.12 -2.67
CA PHE A 31 6.32 2.29 -2.16
C PHE A 31 6.36 2.18 -0.63
N THR A 32 7.48 1.73 -0.06
CA THR A 32 7.64 1.53 1.38
C THR A 32 7.39 2.81 2.16
N TYR A 33 7.87 3.95 1.67
CA TYR A 33 7.63 5.24 2.30
C TYR A 33 6.14 5.57 2.43
N TYR A 34 5.37 5.47 1.33
CA TYR A 34 3.94 5.73 1.39
C TYR A 34 3.18 4.62 2.12
N PHE A 35 3.64 3.37 2.07
CA PHE A 35 3.06 2.26 2.83
C PHE A 35 3.08 2.53 4.32
N LEU A 36 4.24 2.91 4.87
CA LEU A 36 4.37 3.26 6.29
C LEU A 36 3.56 4.50 6.66
N LYS A 37 3.52 5.52 5.78
CA LYS A 37 2.65 6.70 5.99
C LYS A 37 1.17 6.36 5.99
N GLY A 38 0.73 5.42 5.16
CA GLY A 38 -0.65 4.94 5.12
C GLY A 38 -1.04 4.23 6.43
N LEU A 39 -0.19 3.30 6.87
CA LEU A 39 -0.37 2.54 8.12
C LEU A 39 -0.39 3.42 9.38
N THR A 40 0.37 4.52 9.38
CA THR A 40 0.45 5.46 10.52
C THR A 40 -0.67 6.50 10.53
N GLY A 41 -1.70 6.32 9.70
CA GLY A 41 -2.93 7.13 9.72
C GLY A 41 -3.21 7.89 8.42
N GLY A 42 -2.27 7.95 7.47
CA GLY A 42 -2.48 8.64 6.21
C GLY A 42 -3.58 8.02 5.34
N ALA A 43 -3.82 6.72 5.50
CA ALA A 43 -4.87 5.98 4.78
C ALA A 43 -6.09 5.65 5.65
N ALA A 44 -6.10 6.10 6.91
CA ALA A 44 -7.21 5.83 7.82
C ALA A 44 -8.45 6.65 7.42
N THR A 45 -9.63 6.08 7.61
CA THR A 45 -10.91 6.76 7.47
C THR A 45 -11.14 7.75 8.63
N ALA A 46 -12.23 8.52 8.56
CA ALA A 46 -12.58 9.48 9.61
C ALA A 46 -12.89 8.81 10.98
N ASP A 47 -13.34 7.56 10.97
CA ASP A 47 -13.52 6.71 12.16
C ASP A 47 -12.24 5.98 12.59
N GLY A 48 -11.12 6.24 11.92
CA GLY A 48 -9.80 5.68 12.27
C GLY A 48 -9.63 4.20 11.91
N SER A 49 -10.53 3.65 11.09
CA SER A 49 -10.37 2.32 10.52
C SER A 49 -9.48 2.37 9.27
N LEU A 50 -8.77 1.28 9.01
CA LEU A 50 -7.93 1.10 7.84
C LEU A 50 -8.21 -0.26 7.23
N THR A 51 -8.60 -0.30 5.96
CA THR A 51 -8.79 -1.53 5.18
C THR A 51 -7.65 -1.73 4.19
N ALA A 52 -7.48 -2.96 3.68
CA ALA A 52 -6.48 -3.22 2.64
C ALA A 52 -6.76 -2.43 1.36
N GLN A 53 -8.02 -2.32 0.96
CA GLN A 53 -8.44 -1.49 -0.16
C GLN A 53 -8.15 0.00 0.10
N GLY A 54 -8.47 0.50 1.30
CA GLY A 54 -8.19 1.90 1.66
C GLY A 54 -6.70 2.22 1.63
N LEU A 55 -5.86 1.30 2.10
CA LEU A 55 -4.41 1.43 1.99
C LEU A 55 -3.94 1.45 0.53
N TYR A 56 -4.49 0.58 -0.33
CA TYR A 56 -4.18 0.56 -1.75
C TYR A 56 -4.60 1.85 -2.47
N ASP A 57 -5.80 2.34 -2.20
CA ASP A 57 -6.34 3.57 -2.79
C ASP A 57 -5.51 4.80 -2.38
N TYR A 58 -4.94 4.79 -1.17
CA TYR A 58 -3.97 5.77 -0.72
C TYR A 58 -2.62 5.65 -1.45
N LEU A 59 -2.12 4.42 -1.63
CA LEU A 59 -0.81 4.12 -2.20
C LEU A 59 -0.72 4.45 -3.69
N LYS A 60 -1.67 3.97 -4.48
CA LYS A 60 -1.62 4.00 -5.94
C LYS A 60 -1.33 5.37 -6.53
N PRO A 61 -2.10 6.44 -6.24
CA PRO A 61 -1.83 7.75 -6.82
C PRO A 61 -0.49 8.34 -6.35
N LYS A 62 -0.08 8.09 -5.09
CA LYS A 62 1.15 8.68 -4.54
C LYS A 62 2.41 8.04 -5.11
N VAL A 63 2.40 6.72 -5.24
CA VAL A 63 3.51 5.97 -5.84
C VAL A 63 3.65 6.34 -7.32
N GLN A 64 2.53 6.40 -8.06
CA GLN A 64 2.53 6.81 -9.46
C GLN A 64 3.06 8.24 -9.64
N ASP A 65 2.57 9.19 -8.84
CA ASP A 65 3.01 10.58 -8.93
C ASP A 65 4.50 10.75 -8.58
N ALA A 66 5.00 10.02 -7.57
CA ALA A 66 6.41 10.07 -7.19
C ALA A 66 7.31 9.46 -8.27
N ALA A 67 6.92 8.32 -8.86
CA ALA A 67 7.66 7.72 -9.96
C ALA A 67 7.70 8.62 -11.20
N ARG A 68 6.56 9.24 -11.56
CA ARG A 68 6.47 10.17 -12.70
C ARG A 68 7.41 11.37 -12.58
N ARG A 69 7.61 11.91 -11.37
CA ARG A 69 8.57 13.00 -11.11
C ARG A 69 10.02 12.60 -11.39
N GLN A 70 10.32 11.30 -11.43
CA GLN A 70 11.62 10.75 -11.78
C GLN A 70 11.67 10.23 -13.22
N ASN A 71 10.67 10.55 -14.06
CA ASN A 71 10.49 10.02 -15.41
C ASN A 71 10.42 8.47 -15.44
N ARG A 72 9.73 7.88 -14.45
CA ARG A 72 9.51 6.44 -14.33
C ARG A 72 8.03 6.13 -14.16
N ASP A 73 7.67 4.87 -14.39
CA ASP A 73 6.37 4.33 -14.04
C ASP A 73 6.50 3.32 -12.91
N GLN A 74 5.62 3.45 -11.91
CA GLN A 74 5.49 2.51 -10.81
C GLN A 74 4.02 2.48 -10.37
N THR A 75 3.38 1.33 -10.52
CA THR A 75 2.00 1.08 -10.15
C THR A 75 1.99 -0.06 -9.13
N PRO A 76 1.63 0.21 -7.86
CA PRO A 76 1.49 -0.85 -6.88
C PRO A 76 0.30 -1.76 -7.24
N ASP A 77 0.35 -2.99 -6.76
CA ASP A 77 -0.71 -4.00 -6.94
C ASP A 77 -1.19 -4.53 -5.59
N LEU A 78 -2.47 -4.89 -5.52
CA LEU A 78 -3.10 -5.53 -4.37
C LEU A 78 -3.81 -6.80 -4.85
N GLN A 79 -3.42 -7.95 -4.30
CA GLN A 79 -4.02 -9.24 -4.58
C GLN A 79 -4.55 -9.88 -3.31
N GLY A 80 -5.80 -10.30 -3.34
CA GLY A 80 -6.50 -10.90 -2.21
C GLY A 80 -8.01 -10.80 -2.39
N THR A 81 -8.76 -11.49 -1.54
CA THR A 81 -10.23 -11.52 -1.60
C THR A 81 -10.88 -10.77 -0.43
N HIS A 82 -10.10 -10.18 0.46
CA HIS A 82 -10.53 -9.57 1.72
C HIS A 82 -10.16 -8.07 1.79
N GLY A 83 -10.14 -7.38 0.64
CA GLY A 83 -9.80 -5.95 0.55
C GLY A 83 -10.60 -5.04 1.48
N SER A 84 -11.85 -5.40 1.80
CA SER A 84 -12.72 -4.66 2.72
C SER A 84 -12.51 -4.97 4.21
N MET A 85 -11.67 -5.95 4.54
CA MET A 85 -11.39 -6.32 5.92
C MET A 85 -10.48 -5.27 6.58
N GLU A 86 -10.80 -4.90 7.82
CA GLU A 86 -9.99 -3.97 8.60
C GLU A 86 -8.61 -4.60 8.86
N LEU A 87 -7.57 -3.90 8.42
CA LEU A 87 -6.17 -4.15 8.77
C LEU A 87 -5.83 -3.57 10.14
N LEU A 88 -6.39 -2.41 10.46
CA LEU A 88 -6.17 -1.70 11.73
C LEU A 88 -7.42 -0.93 12.12
N LYS A 89 -7.69 -0.87 13.43
CA LYS A 89 -8.71 0.00 14.01
C LYS A 89 -8.08 0.73 15.20
N SER A 90 -8.19 2.05 15.25
CA SER A 90 -7.84 2.81 16.45
C SER A 90 -8.73 2.37 17.62
N ARG A 91 -8.11 2.13 18.79
CA ARG A 91 -8.81 1.78 20.03
C ARG A 91 -9.55 2.97 20.62
#